data_AF-A0A9P1DHQ1-F1
#
_entry.id   AF-A0A9P1DHQ1-F1
#
_cell.length_a   1.000
_cell.length_b   1.000
_cell.length_c   1.000
_cell.angle_alpha   90.00
_cell.angle_beta   90.00
_cell.angle_gamma   90.00
#
_symmetry.space_group_name_H-M   'P 1'
#
loop_
_entity.id
_entity.type
_entity.pdbx_description
1 polymer ?
#
loop_
_entity_poly.entity_id
_entity_poly.type
_entity_poly.pdbx_seq_one_letter_code
_entity_poly.pdbx_strand_id
1 'polypeptide(L)'
;MARDCRSVAVFVVLWWNSLECFGTLPGNTRPTKTARPTLPDSTLLLLQTINEIDDAEKRMKAIHILLEKVEEEKEKEKEKEIDVLNLKVEKEKVEKEKDVLKVEKEKAVFQERLIKLEEDLLQAKGLMTARGVFERVVQLAFNEQKTVGKVKGKCIIANILPTISDNPQAGRFSKLHVSSAKRCDSTQSVKDALQSVWTQLSQQVHDFLWSGDVKIGSDLPEVTRCIAEELCKGMGLEVLP
;
A
#
# COMPACT_ATOMS: atom_id res chain seq x y z
N MET A 1 16.58 -5.04 42.64
CA MET A 1 18.04 -4.78 42.47
C MET A 1 18.65 -5.99 41.77
N ALA A 2 19.72 -5.77 40.98
CA ALA A 2 20.26 -6.57 39.86
C ALA A 2 19.49 -6.27 38.55
N ARG A 3 19.93 -5.38 37.65
CA ARG A 3 21.14 -5.31 36.79
C ARG A 3 21.37 -6.58 35.96
N ASP A 4 21.06 -6.51 34.66
CA ASP A 4 22.02 -6.53 33.55
C ASP A 4 21.26 -6.38 32.21
N CYS A 5 21.47 -5.31 31.44
CA CYS A 5 22.54 -5.06 30.46
C CYS A 5 22.43 -5.89 29.15
N ARG A 6 22.02 -5.16 28.09
CA ARG A 6 22.48 -5.24 26.68
C ARG A 6 22.38 -6.60 25.96
N SER A 7 21.61 -6.63 24.88
CA SER A 7 22.16 -6.48 23.52
C SER A 7 21.12 -6.84 22.46
N VAL A 8 21.00 -5.96 21.47
CA VAL A 8 20.29 -6.19 20.20
C VAL A 8 21.01 -7.30 19.44
N ALA A 9 20.31 -8.37 19.08
CA ALA A 9 20.82 -9.41 18.19
C ALA A 9 20.00 -9.41 16.90
N VAL A 10 20.56 -8.80 15.86
CA VAL A 10 20.10 -8.88 14.47
C VAL A 10 20.42 -10.30 13.98
N PHE A 11 19.39 -11.10 13.72
CA PHE A 11 19.55 -12.42 13.10
C PHE A 11 19.80 -12.25 11.59
N VAL A 12 21.07 -12.20 11.19
CA VAL A 12 21.49 -12.53 9.82
C VAL A 12 21.71 -14.04 9.78
N VAL A 13 20.72 -14.78 9.28
CA VAL A 13 20.89 -16.20 9.01
C VAL A 13 21.70 -16.34 7.71
N LEU A 14 22.99 -16.54 7.91
CA LEU A 14 23.94 -17.01 6.91
C LEU A 14 23.51 -18.41 6.43
N TRP A 15 23.15 -18.52 5.16
CA TRP A 15 22.94 -19.80 4.51
C TRP A 15 24.30 -20.33 4.03
N TRP A 16 25.00 -21.03 4.92
CA TRP A 16 26.14 -21.88 4.58
C TRP A 16 26.14 -23.06 5.55
N ASN A 17 25.65 -24.21 5.09
CA ASN A 17 26.16 -25.56 5.39
C ASN A 17 25.17 -26.63 4.93
N SER A 18 25.48 -27.26 3.81
CA SER A 18 25.15 -28.65 3.54
C SER A 18 26.31 -29.26 2.76
N LEU A 19 27.46 -29.31 3.42
CA LEU A 19 28.49 -30.31 3.14
C LEU A 19 28.43 -31.31 4.28
N GLU A 20 27.87 -32.48 4.01
CA GLU A 20 28.35 -33.79 4.46
C GLU A 20 27.37 -34.87 4.00
N CYS A 21 27.69 -35.52 2.89
CA CYS A 21 27.42 -36.94 2.68
C CYS A 21 28.67 -37.53 2.04
N PHE A 22 29.51 -38.11 2.89
CA PHE A 22 30.57 -39.05 2.55
C PHE A 22 29.96 -40.27 1.84
N GLY A 23 30.60 -40.73 0.77
CA GLY A 23 30.29 -42.04 0.21
C GLY A 23 30.94 -42.37 -1.13
N THR A 24 32.09 -43.04 -1.05
CA THR A 24 32.73 -43.89 -2.08
C THR A 24 33.56 -43.22 -3.18
N LEU A 25 34.88 -43.42 -3.06
CA LEU A 25 35.87 -43.31 -4.13
C LEU A 25 35.53 -44.29 -5.26
N PRO A 26 35.64 -43.84 -6.52
CA PRO A 26 36.33 -44.62 -7.54
C PRO A 26 37.58 -43.86 -7.99
N GLY A 27 38.68 -44.60 -8.12
CA GLY A 27 39.99 -44.06 -8.41
C GLY A 27 40.10 -43.33 -9.75
N ASN A 28 41.19 -42.57 -9.85
CA ASN A 28 41.78 -42.05 -11.08
C ASN A 28 40.92 -41.08 -11.91
N THR A 29 40.83 -39.83 -11.47
CA THR A 29 40.44 -38.71 -12.35
C THR A 29 41.68 -38.03 -12.93
N ARG A 30 41.81 -38.20 -14.25
CA ARG A 30 42.73 -37.50 -15.17
C ARG A 30 42.76 -35.98 -14.92
N PRO A 31 43.86 -35.29 -15.28
CA PRO A 31 43.87 -33.83 -15.26
C PRO A 31 42.73 -33.29 -16.13
N THR A 32 41.92 -32.44 -15.53
CA THR A 32 40.84 -31.69 -16.17
C THR A 32 41.43 -30.98 -17.37
N LYS A 33 41.04 -31.39 -18.58
CA LYS A 33 41.35 -30.67 -19.82
C LYS A 33 40.89 -29.23 -19.62
N THR A 34 41.83 -28.30 -19.58
CA THR A 34 41.54 -26.91 -19.95
C THR A 34 40.82 -26.97 -21.29
N ALA A 35 39.65 -26.32 -21.39
CA ALA A 35 38.97 -26.16 -22.66
C ALA A 35 39.94 -25.43 -23.58
N ARG A 36 40.60 -26.19 -24.46
CA ARG A 36 41.47 -25.65 -25.48
C ARG A 36 40.56 -24.83 -26.38
N PRO A 37 40.83 -23.54 -26.62
CA PRO A 37 40.11 -22.80 -27.64
C PRO A 37 40.23 -23.61 -28.93
N THR A 38 39.13 -24.16 -29.41
CA THR A 38 39.10 -24.79 -30.72
C THR A 38 39.27 -23.67 -31.73
N LEU A 39 40.50 -23.55 -32.25
CA LEU A 39 40.76 -22.72 -33.42
C LEU A 39 39.84 -23.24 -34.55
N PRO A 40 39.19 -22.34 -35.31
CA PRO A 40 38.42 -22.76 -36.48
C PRO A 40 39.30 -23.61 -37.41
N ASP A 41 38.73 -24.64 -38.05
CA ASP A 41 39.45 -25.54 -38.96
C ASP A 41 40.18 -24.80 -40.09
N SER A 42 39.67 -23.62 -40.49
CA SER A 42 40.30 -22.73 -41.46
C SER A 42 41.61 -22.10 -40.96
N THR A 43 41.71 -21.78 -39.66
CA THR A 43 42.90 -21.20 -39.04
C THR A 43 44.01 -22.24 -38.84
N LEU A 44 43.63 -23.50 -38.61
CA LEU A 44 44.56 -24.63 -38.56
C LEU A 44 45.22 -24.91 -39.91
N LEU A 45 44.44 -24.85 -41.01
CA LEU A 45 44.95 -24.98 -42.37
C LEU A 45 45.93 -23.85 -42.73
N LEU A 46 45.62 -22.61 -42.36
CA LEU A 46 46.51 -21.45 -42.57
C LEU A 46 47.83 -21.56 -41.80
N LEU A 47 47.80 -22.06 -40.56
CA LEU A 47 49.01 -22.30 -39.77
C LEU A 47 49.90 -23.39 -40.37
N GLN A 48 49.30 -24.43 -40.98
CA GLN A 48 50.04 -25.45 -41.70
C GLN A 48 50.74 -24.87 -42.94
N THR A 49 50.03 -24.07 -43.75
CA THR A 49 50.61 -23.39 -44.93
C THR A 49 51.74 -22.43 -44.56
N ILE A 50 51.64 -21.72 -43.43
CA ILE A 50 52.70 -20.80 -42.98
C ILE A 50 53.94 -21.57 -42.49
N ASN A 51 53.75 -22.76 -41.92
CA ASN A 51 54.86 -23.58 -41.44
C ASN A 51 55.69 -24.18 -42.59
N GLU A 52 55.13 -24.25 -43.79
CA GLU A 52 55.80 -24.67 -45.04
C GLU A 52 56.65 -23.55 -45.68
N ILE A 53 56.66 -22.34 -45.09
CA ILE A 53 57.54 -21.25 -45.54
C ILE A 53 58.95 -21.48 -45.00
N ASP A 54 59.92 -21.70 -45.91
CA ASP A 54 61.33 -21.94 -45.57
C ASP A 54 62.04 -20.73 -44.95
N ASP A 55 61.64 -19.52 -45.33
CA ASP A 55 62.21 -18.26 -44.85
C ASP A 55 61.66 -17.90 -43.46
N ALA A 56 62.52 -17.95 -42.46
CA ALA A 56 62.15 -17.74 -41.06
C ALA A 56 61.58 -16.33 -40.78
N GLU A 57 62.07 -15.30 -41.48
CA GLU A 57 61.62 -13.93 -41.28
C GLU A 57 60.22 -13.71 -41.89
N LYS A 58 59.98 -14.26 -43.08
CA LYS A 58 58.67 -14.23 -43.74
C LYS A 58 57.64 -15.06 -42.97
N ARG A 59 58.03 -16.22 -42.45
CA ARG A 59 57.19 -17.06 -41.59
C ARG A 59 56.77 -16.32 -40.32
N MET A 60 57.71 -15.64 -39.66
CA MET A 60 57.41 -14.86 -38.44
C MET A 60 56.46 -13.69 -38.72
N LYS A 61 56.64 -12.97 -39.84
CA LYS A 61 55.71 -11.90 -40.27
C LYS A 61 54.31 -12.45 -40.54
N ALA A 62 54.20 -13.61 -41.21
CA ALA A 62 52.91 -14.24 -41.49
C ALA A 62 52.18 -14.70 -40.22
N ILE A 63 52.92 -15.24 -39.23
CA ILE A 63 52.36 -15.60 -37.91
C ILE A 63 51.83 -14.35 -37.20
N HIS A 64 52.58 -13.24 -37.23
CA HIS A 64 52.17 -12.01 -36.56
C HIS A 64 50.86 -11.44 -37.14
N ILE A 65 50.72 -11.44 -38.47
CA ILE A 65 49.50 -10.99 -39.16
C ILE A 65 48.31 -11.88 -38.82
N LEU A 66 48.51 -13.20 -38.68
CA LEU A 66 47.44 -14.10 -38.26
C LEU A 66 47.01 -13.83 -36.81
N LEU A 67 47.95 -13.60 -35.89
CA LEU A 67 47.63 -13.29 -34.50
C LEU A 67 46.82 -12.00 -34.39
N GLU A 68 47.21 -10.96 -35.12
CA GLU A 68 46.50 -9.67 -35.19
C GLU A 68 45.06 -9.85 -35.71
N LYS A 69 44.87 -10.64 -36.77
CA LYS A 69 43.53 -10.95 -37.30
C LYS A 69 42.66 -11.74 -36.32
N VAL A 70 43.25 -12.70 -35.60
CA VAL A 70 42.54 -13.49 -34.58
C VAL A 70 42.16 -12.62 -33.37
N GLU A 71 43.00 -11.66 -33.00
CA GLU A 71 42.68 -10.68 -31.95
C GLU A 71 41.55 -9.74 -32.39
N GLU A 72 41.57 -9.20 -33.61
CA GLU A 72 40.48 -8.39 -34.16
C GLU A 72 39.14 -9.15 -34.23
N GLU A 73 39.17 -10.43 -34.63
CA GLU A 73 37.95 -11.26 -34.67
C GLU A 73 37.38 -11.50 -33.27
N LYS A 74 38.25 -11.74 -32.27
CA LYS A 74 37.83 -11.88 -30.87
C LYS A 74 37.27 -10.59 -30.28
N GLU A 75 37.81 -9.42 -30.66
CA GLU A 75 37.26 -8.14 -30.22
C GLU A 75 35.87 -7.90 -30.82
N LYS A 76 35.68 -8.19 -32.11
CA LYS A 76 34.37 -8.11 -32.77
C LYS A 76 33.35 -9.09 -32.19
N GLU A 77 33.75 -10.28 -31.76
CA GLU A 77 32.86 -11.22 -31.07
C GLU A 77 32.44 -10.70 -29.70
N LYS A 78 33.37 -10.14 -28.90
CA LYS A 78 33.06 -9.54 -27.60
C LYS A 78 32.14 -8.34 -27.72
N GLU A 79 32.34 -7.49 -28.73
CA GLU A 79 31.48 -6.32 -28.97
C GLU A 79 30.04 -6.74 -29.29
N LYS A 80 29.86 -7.76 -30.14
CA LYS A 80 28.54 -8.35 -30.41
C LYS A 80 27.90 -8.96 -29.16
N GLU A 81 28.68 -9.62 -28.31
CA GLU A 81 28.19 -10.21 -27.06
C GLU A 81 27.72 -9.12 -26.08
N ILE A 82 28.45 -8.01 -25.98
CA ILE A 82 28.08 -6.83 -25.18
C ILE A 82 26.79 -6.20 -25.71
N ASP A 83 26.65 -6.03 -27.02
CA ASP A 83 25.43 -5.47 -27.63
C ASP A 83 24.21 -6.36 -27.37
N VAL A 84 24.35 -7.68 -27.45
CA VAL A 84 23.27 -8.63 -27.12
C VAL A 84 22.88 -8.55 -25.64
N LEU A 85 23.85 -8.39 -24.74
CA LEU A 85 23.60 -8.20 -23.30
C LEU A 85 22.87 -6.88 -23.03
N ASN A 86 23.30 -5.79 -23.65
CA ASN A 86 22.66 -4.48 -23.51
C ASN A 86 21.19 -4.51 -23.96
N LEU A 87 20.91 -5.13 -25.13
CA LEU A 87 19.56 -5.29 -25.64
C LEU A 87 18.65 -6.14 -24.73
N LYS A 88 19.21 -7.17 -24.07
CA LYS A 88 18.45 -7.97 -23.08
C LYS A 88 18.11 -7.15 -21.85
N VAL A 89 19.07 -6.39 -21.32
CA VAL A 89 18.84 -5.52 -20.15
C VAL A 89 17.80 -4.44 -20.47
N GLU A 90 17.86 -3.85 -21.66
CA GLU A 90 16.89 -2.83 -22.08
C GLU A 90 15.48 -3.42 -22.23
N LYS A 91 15.34 -4.61 -22.82
CA LYS A 91 14.05 -5.32 -22.87
C LYS A 91 13.48 -5.62 -21.48
N GLU A 92 14.30 -6.12 -20.56
CA GLU A 92 13.87 -6.38 -19.18
C GLU A 92 13.47 -5.11 -18.43
N LYS A 93 14.16 -3.98 -18.66
CA LYS A 93 13.78 -2.68 -18.09
C LYS A 93 12.41 -2.23 -18.59
N VAL A 94 12.19 -2.30 -19.90
CA VAL A 94 10.90 -1.92 -20.51
C VAL A 94 9.76 -2.81 -20.00
N GLU A 95 10.02 -4.11 -19.82
CA GLU A 95 9.04 -5.05 -19.27
C GLU A 95 8.70 -4.73 -17.81
N LYS A 96 9.71 -4.47 -16.97
CA LYS A 96 9.52 -4.03 -15.58
C LYS A 96 8.77 -2.71 -15.48
N GLU A 97 9.10 -1.72 -16.32
CA GLU A 97 8.39 -0.44 -16.36
C GLU A 97 6.92 -0.61 -16.74
N LYS A 98 6.62 -1.49 -17.71
CA LYS A 98 5.25 -1.81 -18.11
C LYS A 98 4.48 -2.49 -16.98
N ASP A 99 5.11 -3.39 -16.24
CA ASP A 99 4.49 -4.05 -15.09
C ASP A 99 4.23 -3.07 -13.93
N VAL A 100 5.18 -2.18 -13.62
CA VAL A 100 4.98 -1.11 -12.62
C VAL A 100 3.79 -0.23 -13.02
N LEU A 101 3.73 0.19 -14.28
CA LEU A 101 2.66 1.05 -14.78
C LEU A 101 1.29 0.35 -14.78
N LYS A 102 1.27 -0.98 -14.94
CA LYS A 102 0.05 -1.79 -14.81
C LYS A 102 -0.41 -1.88 -13.35
N VAL A 103 0.51 -2.14 -12.43
CA VAL A 103 0.21 -2.18 -10.98
C VAL A 103 -0.28 -0.84 -10.47
N GLU A 104 0.31 0.27 -10.92
CA GLU A 104 -0.15 1.63 -10.57
C GLU A 104 -1.58 1.91 -11.05
N LYS A 105 -1.92 1.51 -12.28
CA LYS A 105 -3.29 1.62 -12.81
C LYS A 105 -4.27 0.77 -12.01
N GLU A 106 -3.91 -0.47 -11.69
CA GLU A 106 -4.75 -1.36 -10.87
C GLU A 106 -4.95 -0.78 -9.47
N LYS A 107 -3.91 -0.19 -8.87
CA LYS A 107 -4.01 0.51 -7.58
C LYS A 107 -4.95 1.70 -7.64
N ALA A 108 -4.87 2.53 -8.69
CA ALA A 108 -5.76 3.68 -8.86
C ALA A 108 -7.24 3.25 -8.99
N VAL A 109 -7.51 2.24 -9.83
CA VAL A 109 -8.87 1.68 -9.97
C VAL A 109 -9.38 1.07 -8.67
N PHE A 110 -8.50 0.39 -7.91
CA PHE A 110 -8.86 -0.16 -6.61
C PHE A 110 -9.19 0.92 -5.59
N GLN A 111 -8.42 2.01 -5.56
CA GLN A 111 -8.70 3.17 -4.71
C GLN A 111 -10.05 3.83 -5.05
N GLU A 112 -10.34 4.03 -6.34
CA GLU A 112 -11.63 4.57 -6.79
C GLU A 112 -12.81 3.67 -6.36
N ARG A 113 -12.65 2.34 -6.45
CA ARG A 113 -13.66 1.38 -5.99
C ARG A 113 -13.86 1.42 -4.48
N LEU A 114 -12.79 1.60 -3.70
CA LEU A 114 -12.89 1.72 -2.24
C LEU A 114 -13.67 2.97 -1.85
N ILE A 115 -13.36 4.12 -2.47
CA ILE A 115 -14.08 5.37 -2.23
C ILE A 115 -15.57 5.19 -2.55
N LYS A 116 -15.90 4.64 -3.72
CA LYS A 116 -17.29 4.40 -4.10
C LYS A 116 -18.02 3.46 -3.14
N LEU A 117 -17.35 2.42 -2.66
CA LEU A 117 -17.94 1.47 -1.71
C LEU A 117 -18.22 2.14 -0.35
N GLU A 118 -17.34 3.05 0.09
CA GLU A 118 -17.52 3.83 1.30
C GLU A 118 -18.71 4.79 1.17
N GLU A 119 -18.84 5.49 0.04
CA GLU A 119 -19.99 6.32 -0.30
C GLU A 119 -21.30 5.53 -0.28
N ASP A 120 -21.34 4.38 -0.98
CA ASP A 120 -22.53 3.52 -1.04
C ASP A 120 -22.93 3.02 0.36
N LEU A 121 -21.95 2.73 1.22
CA LEU A 121 -22.18 2.28 2.60
C LEU A 121 -22.74 3.40 3.48
N LEU A 122 -22.19 4.62 3.39
CA LEU A 122 -22.70 5.79 4.11
C LEU A 122 -24.12 6.14 3.65
N GLN A 123 -24.37 6.08 2.34
CA GLN A 123 -25.71 6.28 1.78
C GLN A 123 -26.70 5.22 2.27
N ALA A 124 -26.32 3.94 2.25
CA ALA A 124 -27.17 2.85 2.74
C ALA A 124 -27.50 2.98 4.24
N LYS A 125 -26.58 3.54 5.03
CA LYS A 125 -26.80 3.83 6.46
C LYS A 125 -27.52 5.15 6.71
N GLY A 126 -27.74 5.97 5.68
CA GLY A 126 -28.31 7.32 5.80
C GLY A 126 -27.39 8.29 6.55
N LEU A 127 -26.07 8.11 6.49
CA LEU A 127 -25.07 8.89 7.24
C LEU A 127 -24.40 9.99 6.42
N MET A 128 -24.87 10.26 5.20
CA MET A 128 -24.28 11.27 4.30
C MET A 128 -24.49 12.72 4.78
N THR A 129 -25.35 12.93 5.79
CA THR A 129 -25.70 14.28 6.28
C THR A 129 -25.55 14.39 7.80
N ALA A 130 -25.29 15.61 8.27
CA ALA A 130 -25.29 15.93 9.70
C ALA A 130 -26.57 15.48 10.42
N ARG A 131 -27.73 15.62 9.76
CA ARG A 131 -29.02 15.11 10.25
C ARG A 131 -29.01 13.59 10.40
N GLY A 132 -28.60 12.88 9.37
CA GLY A 132 -28.54 11.42 9.37
C GLY A 132 -27.60 10.87 10.46
N VAL A 133 -26.44 11.50 10.62
CA VAL A 133 -25.52 11.18 11.72
C VAL A 133 -26.17 11.45 13.07
N PHE A 134 -26.77 12.63 13.28
CA PHE A 134 -27.45 12.96 14.52
C PHE A 134 -28.56 11.95 14.85
N GLU A 135 -29.47 11.68 13.93
CA GLU A 135 -30.54 10.69 14.09
C GLU A 135 -29.99 9.31 14.43
N ARG A 136 -28.92 8.87 13.74
CA ARG A 136 -28.31 7.57 14.00
C ARG A 136 -27.74 7.48 15.40
N VAL A 137 -26.98 8.48 15.84
CA VAL A 137 -26.40 8.46 17.18
C VAL A 137 -27.52 8.52 18.22
N VAL A 138 -28.61 9.26 17.99
CA VAL A 138 -29.78 9.26 18.88
C VAL A 138 -30.43 7.89 18.95
N GLN A 139 -30.60 7.19 17.83
CA GLN A 139 -31.14 5.82 17.82
C GLN A 139 -30.24 4.84 18.60
N LEU A 140 -28.92 4.98 18.48
CA LEU A 140 -27.97 4.17 19.24
C LEU A 140 -28.07 4.47 20.74
N ALA A 141 -28.13 5.75 21.12
CA ALA A 141 -28.36 6.17 22.49
C ALA A 141 -29.72 5.70 23.03
N PHE A 142 -30.78 5.74 22.23
CA PHE A 142 -32.09 5.17 22.58
C PHE A 142 -31.99 3.68 22.93
N ASN A 143 -31.24 2.90 22.15
CA ASN A 143 -31.04 1.47 22.43
C ASN A 143 -30.29 1.25 23.75
N GLU A 144 -29.30 2.09 24.07
CA GLU A 144 -28.63 2.07 25.37
C GLU A 144 -29.63 2.36 26.51
N GLN A 145 -30.41 3.45 26.39
CA GLN A 145 -31.44 3.83 27.36
C GLN A 145 -32.48 2.73 27.55
N LYS A 146 -32.86 2.04 26.46
CA LYS A 146 -33.80 0.92 26.50
C LYS A 146 -33.20 -0.28 27.23
N THR A 147 -31.92 -0.56 27.01
CA THR A 147 -31.18 -1.65 27.67
C THR A 147 -31.11 -1.43 29.18
N VAL A 148 -30.87 -0.20 29.63
CA VAL A 148 -30.86 0.16 31.06
C VAL A 148 -32.25 0.44 31.65
N GLY A 149 -33.32 0.18 30.90
CA GLY A 149 -34.70 0.27 31.36
C GLY A 149 -35.25 1.70 31.53
N LYS A 150 -34.59 2.72 30.99
CA LYS A 150 -35.02 4.13 31.08
C LYS A 150 -36.12 4.49 30.09
N VAL A 151 -36.20 3.78 28.96
CA VAL A 151 -37.23 4.00 27.92
C VAL A 151 -37.80 2.69 27.39
N LYS A 152 -39.00 2.76 26.81
CA LYS A 152 -39.71 1.65 26.18
C LYS A 152 -40.29 2.08 24.82
N GLY A 153 -40.64 1.10 23.99
CA GLY A 153 -41.32 1.34 22.71
C GLY A 153 -40.38 1.64 21.53
N LYS A 154 -40.83 2.55 20.65
CA LYS A 154 -40.13 2.98 19.43
C LYS A 154 -39.34 4.27 19.69
N CYS A 155 -38.25 4.45 18.94
CA CYS A 155 -37.44 5.67 19.02
C CYS A 155 -38.18 6.84 18.33
N ILE A 156 -38.47 7.89 19.08
CA ILE A 156 -38.92 9.18 18.57
C ILE A 156 -37.85 10.20 18.95
N ILE A 157 -37.13 10.72 17.96
CA ILE A 157 -35.90 11.53 18.16
C ILE A 157 -36.14 12.68 19.12
N ALA A 158 -37.14 13.53 18.87
CA ALA A 158 -37.45 14.67 19.74
C ALA A 158 -37.74 14.30 21.20
N ASN A 159 -38.34 13.13 21.43
CA ASN A 159 -38.80 12.73 22.77
C ASN A 159 -37.70 12.10 23.61
N ILE A 160 -36.66 11.53 22.98
CA ILE A 160 -35.60 10.81 23.69
C ILE A 160 -34.46 11.73 24.16
N LEU A 161 -34.25 12.88 23.51
CA LEU A 161 -33.17 13.82 23.85
C LEU A 161 -33.14 14.23 25.33
N PRO A 162 -34.28 14.55 25.98
CA PRO A 162 -34.28 14.86 27.41
C PRO A 162 -33.79 13.67 28.26
N THR A 163 -34.24 12.45 27.95
CA THR A 163 -33.83 11.25 28.69
C THR A 163 -32.35 10.93 28.53
N ILE A 164 -31.79 11.16 27.33
CA ILE A 164 -30.35 11.04 27.07
C ILE A 164 -29.57 12.06 27.90
N SER A 165 -30.05 13.32 27.93
CA SER A 165 -29.46 14.39 28.75
C SER A 165 -29.45 14.03 30.24
N ASP A 166 -30.53 13.44 30.74
CA ASP A 166 -30.69 13.08 32.15
C ASP A 166 -29.88 11.82 32.54
N ASN A 167 -29.63 10.92 31.57
CA ASN A 167 -28.98 9.63 31.82
C ASN A 167 -27.76 9.40 30.89
N PRO A 168 -26.72 10.25 30.95
CA PRO A 168 -25.55 10.11 30.07
C PRO A 168 -24.78 8.81 30.28
N GLN A 169 -24.92 8.18 31.46
CA GLN A 169 -24.18 6.96 31.82
C GLN A 169 -24.81 5.67 31.27
N ALA A 170 -25.93 5.76 30.53
CA ALA A 170 -26.56 4.57 29.95
C ALA A 170 -25.66 3.85 28.93
N GLY A 171 -24.72 4.57 28.31
CA GLY A 171 -23.75 3.99 27.39
C GLY A 171 -22.89 5.03 26.68
N ARG A 172 -22.11 4.57 25.71
CA ARG A 172 -21.15 5.38 24.96
C ARG A 172 -21.84 6.49 24.16
N PHE A 173 -22.94 6.17 23.47
CA PHE A 173 -23.61 7.12 22.56
C PHE A 173 -24.44 8.16 23.32
N SER A 174 -25.01 7.77 24.46
CA SER A 174 -25.65 8.69 25.41
C SER A 174 -24.62 9.67 25.98
N LYS A 175 -23.46 9.16 26.40
CA LYS A 175 -22.35 10.00 26.87
C LYS A 175 -21.83 10.93 25.77
N LEU A 176 -21.68 10.41 24.54
CA LEU A 176 -21.22 11.17 23.38
C LEU A 176 -22.09 12.41 23.14
N HIS A 177 -23.42 12.24 23.06
CA HIS A 177 -24.37 13.36 22.93
C HIS A 177 -24.16 14.45 23.97
N VAL A 178 -24.12 14.05 25.24
CA VAL A 178 -24.00 14.98 26.35
C VAL A 178 -22.62 15.66 26.36
N SER A 179 -21.55 14.94 26.05
CA SER A 179 -20.21 15.52 25.99
C SER A 179 -20.04 16.48 24.80
N SER A 180 -20.60 16.15 23.64
CA SER A 180 -20.55 17.01 22.45
C SER A 180 -21.31 18.31 22.71
N ALA A 181 -22.54 18.22 23.26
CA ALA A 181 -23.32 19.38 23.64
C ALA A 181 -22.58 20.28 24.64
N LYS A 182 -22.02 19.72 25.72
CA LYS A 182 -21.26 20.50 26.72
C LYS A 182 -19.98 21.13 26.17
N ARG A 183 -19.36 20.51 25.16
CA ARG A 183 -18.14 21.01 24.54
C ARG A 183 -18.42 22.16 23.60
N CYS A 184 -19.50 22.06 22.82
CA CYS A 184 -19.85 23.01 21.78
C CYS A 184 -20.76 24.15 22.27
N ASP A 185 -21.50 23.95 23.35
CA ASP A 185 -22.37 24.96 23.96
C ASP A 185 -22.19 24.97 25.48
N SER A 186 -21.61 26.06 25.98
CA SER A 186 -21.45 26.33 27.41
C SER A 186 -22.57 27.20 28.00
N THR A 187 -23.48 27.69 27.16
CA THR A 187 -24.49 28.68 27.53
C THR A 187 -25.85 28.06 27.81
N GLN A 188 -26.26 27.08 27.00
CA GLN A 188 -27.56 26.42 27.14
C GLN A 188 -27.47 25.16 28.01
N SER A 189 -28.62 24.72 28.53
CA SER A 189 -28.71 23.38 29.09
C SER A 189 -28.47 22.35 27.98
N VAL A 190 -27.87 21.20 28.31
CA VAL A 190 -27.61 20.12 27.33
C VAL A 190 -28.89 19.71 26.59
N LYS A 191 -30.00 19.64 27.32
CA LYS A 191 -31.31 19.32 26.76
C LYS A 191 -31.71 20.35 25.69
N ASP A 192 -31.60 21.63 25.99
CA ASP A 192 -32.02 22.70 25.08
C ASP A 192 -31.10 22.78 23.85
N ALA A 193 -29.78 22.62 24.06
CA ALA A 193 -28.80 22.56 22.98
C ALA A 193 -29.12 21.41 22.00
N LEU A 194 -29.35 20.19 22.52
CA LEU A 194 -29.70 19.03 21.69
C LEU A 194 -31.05 19.20 20.98
N GLN A 195 -32.03 19.81 21.63
CA GLN A 195 -33.35 20.09 21.03
C GLN A 195 -33.26 21.14 19.92
N SER A 196 -32.44 22.18 20.13
CA SER A 196 -32.15 23.23 19.14
C SER A 196 -31.49 22.63 17.91
N VAL A 197 -30.45 21.82 18.10
CA VAL A 197 -29.77 21.07 17.03
C VAL A 197 -30.75 20.22 16.25
N TRP A 198 -31.61 19.44 16.92
CA TRP A 198 -32.61 18.63 16.23
C TRP A 198 -33.58 19.46 15.39
N THR A 199 -34.00 20.61 15.91
CA THR A 199 -34.94 21.51 15.22
C THR A 199 -34.33 22.09 13.95
N GLN A 200 -33.08 22.57 14.04
CA GLN A 200 -32.32 23.08 12.90
C GLN A 200 -32.02 21.96 11.89
N LEU A 201 -31.61 20.80 12.42
CA LEU A 201 -31.50 19.49 11.79
C LEU A 201 -32.64 19.17 10.84
N SER A 202 -33.84 19.22 11.42
CA SER A 202 -35.07 18.77 10.79
C SER A 202 -35.58 19.69 9.69
N GLN A 203 -35.18 20.97 9.73
CA GLN A 203 -35.59 21.99 8.77
C GLN A 203 -34.74 21.99 7.50
N GLN A 204 -33.55 21.38 7.51
CA GLN A 204 -32.77 21.22 6.28
C GLN A 204 -33.48 20.22 5.35
N VAL A 205 -34.01 20.75 4.25
CA VAL A 205 -34.42 19.99 3.06
C VAL A 205 -33.15 19.74 2.25
N HIS A 206 -32.74 18.49 2.12
CA HIS A 206 -31.47 18.14 1.48
C HIS A 206 -31.64 18.00 -0.04
N ASP A 207 -31.47 19.10 -0.78
CA ASP A 207 -31.47 19.11 -2.26
C ASP A 207 -30.11 18.73 -2.88
N PHE A 208 -29.15 18.24 -2.08
CA PHE A 208 -27.79 17.98 -2.56
C PHE A 208 -27.64 16.57 -3.13
N LEU A 209 -27.05 16.48 -4.32
CA LEU A 209 -26.51 15.24 -4.87
C LEU A 209 -25.48 14.67 -3.89
N TRP A 210 -25.76 13.47 -3.37
CA TRP A 210 -24.94 12.80 -2.37
C TRP A 210 -23.71 12.17 -3.04
N SER A 211 -22.52 12.65 -2.67
CA SER A 211 -21.22 12.05 -2.99
C SER A 211 -20.20 12.46 -1.90
N GLY A 212 -19.32 11.54 -1.51
CA GLY A 212 -18.22 11.72 -0.56
C GLY A 212 -18.55 11.54 0.93
N ASP A 213 -17.73 12.18 1.78
CA ASP A 213 -17.83 12.18 3.24
C ASP A 213 -19.11 12.87 3.77
N VAL A 214 -19.29 12.85 5.11
CA VAL A 214 -20.42 13.54 5.76
C VAL A 214 -20.33 15.04 5.48
N LYS A 215 -21.31 15.57 4.75
CA LYS A 215 -21.41 17.02 4.50
C LYS A 215 -22.16 17.70 5.65
N ILE A 216 -21.51 18.68 6.26
CA ILE A 216 -22.11 19.56 7.26
C ILE A 216 -22.30 20.92 6.60
N GLY A 217 -23.55 21.37 6.48
CA GLY A 217 -23.87 22.63 5.82
C GLY A 217 -23.20 23.82 6.52
N SER A 218 -22.56 24.71 5.74
CA SER A 218 -21.94 25.94 6.25
C SER A 218 -22.96 26.98 6.72
N ASP A 219 -24.22 26.81 6.31
CA ASP A 219 -25.39 27.56 6.76
C ASP A 219 -25.86 27.18 8.17
N LEU A 220 -25.36 26.06 8.71
CA LEU A 220 -25.71 25.63 10.07
C LEU A 220 -25.08 26.55 11.12
N PRO A 221 -25.82 26.88 12.19
CA PRO A 221 -25.26 27.59 13.33
C PRO A 221 -24.03 26.89 13.90
N GLU A 222 -23.06 27.68 14.39
CA GLU A 222 -21.76 27.20 14.84
C GLU A 222 -21.87 26.06 15.87
N VAL A 223 -22.78 26.18 16.84
CA VAL A 223 -23.04 25.15 17.86
C VAL A 223 -23.51 23.84 17.21
N THR A 224 -24.43 23.92 16.26
CA THR A 224 -24.99 22.75 15.57
C THR A 224 -23.96 22.07 14.69
N ARG A 225 -23.15 22.84 13.97
CA ARG A 225 -22.01 22.33 13.21
C ARG A 225 -21.00 21.64 14.12
N CYS A 226 -20.57 22.30 15.20
CA CYS A 226 -19.64 21.72 16.17
C CYS A 226 -20.15 20.39 16.75
N ILE A 227 -21.43 20.34 17.15
CA ILE A 227 -22.01 19.10 17.69
C ILE A 227 -22.02 18.01 16.62
N ALA A 228 -22.44 18.32 15.38
CA ALA A 228 -22.43 17.36 14.28
C ALA A 228 -21.02 16.82 13.98
N GLU A 229 -20.00 17.68 13.97
CA GLU A 229 -18.59 17.28 13.80
C GLU A 229 -18.12 16.35 14.91
N GLU A 230 -18.42 16.66 16.17
CA GLU A 230 -18.06 15.82 17.31
C GLU A 230 -18.77 14.46 17.28
N LEU A 231 -20.02 14.42 16.80
CA LEU A 231 -20.74 13.16 16.58
C LEU A 231 -20.11 12.34 15.45
N CYS A 232 -19.71 12.97 14.34
CA CYS A 232 -19.01 12.30 13.23
C CYS A 232 -17.70 11.69 13.72
N LYS A 233 -16.86 12.47 14.42
CA LYS A 233 -15.63 11.98 15.05
C LYS A 233 -15.90 10.82 16.02
N GLY A 234 -16.94 10.96 16.85
CA GLY A 234 -17.36 9.92 17.79
C GLY A 234 -17.83 8.61 17.13
N MET A 235 -18.29 8.69 15.88
CA MET A 235 -18.69 7.57 15.03
C MET A 235 -17.54 7.03 14.16
N GLY A 236 -16.38 7.71 14.13
CA GLY A 236 -15.26 7.38 13.25
C GLY A 236 -15.49 7.75 11.79
N LEU A 237 -16.29 8.80 11.54
CA LEU A 237 -16.56 9.33 10.22
C LEU A 237 -15.66 10.53 9.94
N GLU A 238 -15.14 10.61 8.71
CA GLU A 238 -14.45 11.80 8.23
C GLU A 238 -15.49 12.87 7.85
N VAL A 239 -15.14 14.13 8.09
CA VAL A 239 -15.99 15.31 7.79
C VAL A 239 -15.22 16.17 6.83
N LEU A 240 -15.83 16.49 5.69
CA LEU A 240 -15.28 17.48 4.78
C LEU A 240 -15.60 18.89 5.29
N PRO A 241 -14.62 19.81 5.26
CA PRO A 241 -14.82 21.21 5.65
C PRO A 241 -15.78 21.96 4.71
#